data_AF-A0A3D3YZD0-F1
#
_entry.id   AF-A0A3D3YZD0-F1
#
_cell.length_a   1.000
_cell.length_b   1.000
_cell.length_c   1.000
_cell.angle_alpha   90.00
_cell.angle_beta   90.00
_cell.angle_gamma   90.00
#
_symmetry.space_group_name_H-M   'P 1'
#
loop_
_entity.id
_entity.type
_entity.pdbx_description
1 polymer ?
#
loop_
_entity_poly.entity_id
_entity_poly.type
_entity_poly.pdbx_seq_one_letter_code
_entity_poly.pdbx_strand_id
1 'polypeptide(L)'
;MPSVETGRLSTDHIKADIERGDIDTILLVFPDQQGRFVGKRLTGDFFLHDILEGEGAIHACNYLLAVDMEMEPLPGYAYASWDTGYGDLKAVPDMTTLRRIPWLEKTA
;
A
#
# COMPACT_ATOMS: atom_id res chain seq x y z
N MET A 1 30.84 0.26 -11.02
CA MET A 1 30.33 0.88 -9.77
C MET A 1 29.39 -0.12 -9.13
N PRO A 2 29.51 -0.44 -7.83
CA PRO A 2 28.48 -1.24 -7.19
C PRO A 2 27.19 -0.41 -7.20
N SER A 3 26.11 -0.95 -7.74
CA SER A 3 24.80 -0.32 -7.74
C SER A 3 24.38 -0.10 -6.30
N VAL A 4 24.08 1.15 -5.93
CA VAL A 4 23.50 1.44 -4.62
C VAL A 4 22.09 0.83 -4.61
N GLU A 5 21.94 -0.38 -4.07
CA GLU A 5 20.63 -0.92 -3.74
C GLU A 5 20.11 -0.13 -2.52
N THR A 6 19.37 0.93 -2.83
CA THR A 6 18.80 1.92 -1.92
C THR A 6 17.70 1.32 -1.03
N GLY A 7 18.06 0.47 -0.07
CA GLY A 7 17.14 -0.08 0.94
C GLY A 7 15.95 -0.89 0.41
N ARG A 8 15.94 -1.19 -0.90
CA ARG A 8 14.90 -1.97 -1.56
C ARG A 8 15.03 -3.44 -1.17
N LEU A 9 13.88 -4.11 -1.08
CA LEU A 9 13.81 -5.54 -0.81
C LEU A 9 13.35 -6.27 -2.06
N SER A 10 13.93 -7.43 -2.31
CA SER A 10 13.36 -8.39 -3.25
C SER A 10 12.18 -9.12 -2.60
N THR A 11 11.35 -9.75 -3.42
CA THR A 11 10.27 -10.62 -2.95
C THR A 11 10.79 -11.74 -2.05
N ASP A 12 11.95 -12.31 -2.36
CA ASP A 12 12.53 -13.40 -1.54
C ASP A 12 13.03 -12.89 -0.18
N HIS A 13 13.62 -11.70 -0.13
CA HIS A 13 14.06 -11.10 1.12
C HIS A 13 12.87 -10.78 2.04
N ILE A 14 11.80 -10.16 1.53
CA ILE A 14 10.65 -9.83 2.37
C ILE A 14 9.93 -11.08 2.89
N LYS A 15 9.86 -12.15 2.09
CA LYS A 15 9.32 -13.44 2.54
C LYS A 15 10.11 -13.98 3.73
N ALA A 16 11.43 -14.04 3.58
CA ALA A 16 12.29 -14.53 4.63
C ALA A 16 12.26 -13.65 5.89
N ASP A 17 12.18 -12.32 5.75
CA ASP A 17 12.06 -11.39 6.88
C ASP A 17 10.72 -11.58 7.64
N ILE A 18 9.63 -11.83 6.92
CA ILE A 18 8.32 -12.13 7.52
C ILE A 18 8.36 -13.46 8.27
N GLU A 19 8.88 -14.53 7.64
CA GLU A 19 8.99 -15.86 8.26
C GLU A 19 9.85 -15.86 9.53
N ARG A 20 10.88 -15.01 9.60
CA ARG A 20 11.71 -14.84 10.80
C ARG A 20 11.10 -13.92 11.85
N GLY A 21 10.03 -13.19 11.53
CA GLY A 21 9.43 -12.18 12.40
C GLY A 21 10.22 -10.87 12.51
N ASP A 22 11.15 -10.64 11.58
CA ASP A 22 11.90 -9.39 11.44
C ASP A 22 11.03 -8.26 10.87
N ILE A 23 9.99 -8.64 10.11
CA ILE A 23 8.93 -7.77 9.60
C ILE A 23 7.59 -8.44 9.89
N ASP A 24 6.66 -7.73 10.53
CA ASP A 24 5.30 -8.22 10.80
C ASP A 24 4.22 -7.36 10.14
N THR A 25 4.59 -6.15 9.69
CA THR A 25 3.68 -5.16 9.14
C THR A 25 4.14 -4.72 7.75
N ILE A 26 3.22 -4.72 6.79
CA ILE A 26 3.45 -4.19 5.44
C ILE A 26 2.55 -2.97 5.20
N LEU A 27 3.13 -1.86 4.78
CA LEU A 27 2.39 -0.69 4.32
C LEU A 27 2.19 -0.76 2.80
N LEU A 28 1.00 -1.16 2.37
CA LEU A 28 0.63 -1.06 0.97
C LEU A 28 -0.11 0.26 0.75
N VAL A 29 0.59 1.21 0.14
CA VAL A 29 0.15 2.60 0.00
C VAL A 29 0.25 3.10 -1.44
N PHE A 30 -0.56 4.11 -1.75
CA PHE A 30 -0.51 4.87 -3.00
C PHE A 30 -0.71 6.36 -2.70
N PRO A 31 -0.23 7.27 -3.56
CA PRO A 31 -0.46 8.70 -3.39
C PRO A 31 -1.91 9.06 -3.72
N ASP A 32 -2.53 9.89 -2.87
CA ASP A 32 -3.79 10.57 -3.19
C ASP A 32 -3.58 11.84 -4.05
N GLN A 33 -4.64 12.63 -4.25
CA GLN A 33 -4.59 13.87 -5.05
C GLN A 33 -3.70 14.96 -4.44
N GLN A 34 -3.39 14.89 -3.14
CA GLN A 34 -2.50 15.81 -2.44
C GLN A 34 -1.07 15.26 -2.32
N GLY A 35 -0.82 14.05 -2.83
CA GLY A 35 0.48 13.38 -2.74
C GLY A 35 0.75 12.71 -1.40
N ARG A 36 -0.27 12.52 -0.56
CA ARG A 36 -0.16 11.78 0.71
C ARG A 36 -0.24 10.29 0.45
N PHE A 37 0.51 9.50 1.22
CA PHE A 37 0.32 8.06 1.21
C PHE A 37 -0.94 7.66 1.98
N VAL A 38 -1.86 7.03 1.26
CA VAL A 38 -3.07 6.38 1.79
C VAL A 38 -3.05 4.89 1.40
N GLY A 39 -3.72 4.04 2.17
CA GLY A 39 -3.70 2.60 1.92
C GLY A 39 -4.03 1.77 3.14
N LYS A 40 -3.41 0.59 3.26
CA LYS A 40 -3.64 -0.34 4.38
C LYS A 40 -2.34 -0.78 5.03
N ARG A 41 -2.44 -1.09 6.32
CA ARG A 41 -1.48 -1.88 7.08
C ARG A 41 -1.90 -3.34 6.99
N LEU A 42 -1.03 -4.18 6.45
CA LEU A 42 -1.24 -5.61 6.31
C LEU A 42 -0.36 -6.34 7.32
N THR A 43 -0.83 -7.49 7.79
CA THR A 43 0.05 -8.43 8.47
C THR A 43 0.97 -9.10 7.45
N GLY A 44 2.14 -9.56 7.90
CA GLY A 44 3.06 -10.34 7.08
C GLY A 44 2.36 -11.53 6.40
N ASP A 45 1.62 -12.33 7.16
CA ASP A 45 0.90 -13.51 6.62
C ASP A 45 -0.09 -13.15 5.51
N PHE A 46 -0.87 -12.07 5.68
CA PHE A 46 -1.81 -11.61 4.65
C PHE A 46 -1.07 -11.15 3.40
N PHE A 47 0.08 -10.48 3.55
CA PHE A 47 0.91 -10.11 2.41
C PHE A 47 1.44 -11.34 1.67
N LEU A 48 1.87 -12.38 2.37
CA LEU A 48 2.33 -13.62 1.73
C LEU A 48 1.20 -14.30 0.95
N HIS A 49 0.07 -14.53 1.60
CA HIS A 49 -1.00 -15.35 1.04
C HIS A 49 -1.89 -14.61 0.05
N ASP A 50 -2.37 -13.41 0.39
CA ASP A 50 -3.35 -12.70 -0.44
C ASP A 50 -2.69 -11.80 -1.48
N ILE A 51 -1.49 -11.27 -1.19
CA ILE A 51 -0.78 -10.35 -2.11
C ILE A 51 0.24 -11.07 -2.99
N LEU A 52 1.12 -11.92 -2.44
CA LEU A 52 2.13 -12.58 -3.28
C LEU A 52 1.61 -13.84 -3.99
N GLU A 53 0.75 -14.60 -3.31
CA GLU A 53 0.24 -15.89 -3.82
C GLU A 53 -1.19 -15.80 -4.35
N GLY A 54 -1.97 -14.83 -3.85
CA GLY A 54 -3.41 -14.72 -4.06
C GLY A 54 -3.82 -13.69 -5.11
N GLU A 55 -4.73 -12.80 -4.74
CA GLU A 55 -5.34 -11.80 -5.63
C GLU A 55 -4.34 -10.76 -6.15
N GLY A 56 -3.26 -10.48 -5.40
CA GLY A 56 -2.24 -9.52 -5.84
C GLY A 56 -2.64 -8.06 -5.68
N ALA A 57 -3.69 -7.77 -4.91
CA ALA A 57 -4.16 -6.41 -4.68
C ALA A 57 -4.85 -6.27 -3.32
N ILE A 58 -4.86 -5.05 -2.79
CA ILE A 58 -5.83 -4.66 -1.78
C ILE A 58 -7.00 -3.93 -2.43
N HIS A 59 -8.17 -4.03 -1.82
CA HIS A 59 -9.33 -3.22 -2.20
C HIS A 59 -9.38 -1.93 -1.38
N ALA A 60 -9.63 -0.81 -2.03
CA ALA A 60 -9.76 0.50 -1.42
C ALA A 60 -10.91 1.27 -2.06
N CYS A 61 -11.62 2.09 -1.28
CA CYS A 61 -12.69 2.89 -1.81
C CYS A 61 -12.13 4.10 -2.57
N ASN A 62 -12.68 4.43 -3.73
CA ASN A 62 -12.29 5.60 -4.53
C ASN A 62 -12.53 6.94 -3.82
N TYR A 63 -13.24 6.90 -2.70
CA TYR A 63 -13.27 7.94 -1.66
C TYR A 63 -11.87 8.48 -1.33
N LEU A 64 -10.85 7.63 -1.22
CA LEU A 64 -9.47 8.05 -0.90
C LEU A 64 -8.85 8.95 -1.98
N LEU A 65 -9.45 9.05 -3.17
CA LEU A 65 -9.03 9.94 -4.25
C LEU A 65 -9.91 11.19 -4.38
N ALA A 66 -10.97 11.31 -3.58
CA ALA A 66 -11.99 12.34 -3.68
C ALA A 66 -12.15 13.18 -2.41
N VAL A 67 -11.16 13.15 -1.52
CA VAL A 67 -11.18 13.86 -0.22
C VAL A 67 -10.05 14.89 -0.10
N ASP A 68 -10.23 15.82 0.83
CA ASP A 68 -9.22 16.79 1.24
C ASP A 68 -8.33 16.30 2.39
N MET A 69 -7.59 17.23 3.01
CA MET A 69 -6.66 16.93 4.10
C MET A 69 -7.37 16.42 5.36
N GLU A 70 -8.58 16.93 5.60
CA GLU A 70 -9.47 16.65 6.72
C GLU A 70 -10.34 15.41 6.50
N MET A 71 -10.18 14.74 5.35
CA MET A 71 -10.98 13.59 4.90
C MET A 71 -12.42 13.96 4.55
N GLU A 72 -12.69 15.23 4.23
CA GLU A 72 -13.99 15.67 3.73
C GLU A 72 -14.09 15.38 2.23
N PRO A 73 -15.19 14.75 1.76
CA PRO A 73 -15.37 14.55 0.33
C PRO A 73 -15.61 15.84 -0.41
N LEU A 74 -14.85 16.06 -1.47
CA LEU A 74 -14.99 17.23 -2.32
C LEU A 74 -15.90 16.93 -3.52
N PRO A 75 -16.72 17.90 -3.96
CA PRO A 75 -17.50 17.76 -5.18
C PRO A 75 -16.63 17.89 -6.44
N GLY A 76 -17.18 17.50 -7.59
CA GLY A 76 -16.56 17.74 -8.91
C GLY A 76 -15.78 16.57 -9.51
N TYR A 77 -15.68 15.45 -8.79
CA TYR A 77 -15.09 14.22 -9.33
C TYR A 77 -16.12 13.41 -10.12
N ALA A 78 -15.79 13.07 -11.37
CA ALA A 78 -16.68 12.27 -12.23
C ALA A 78 -16.88 10.83 -11.74
N TYR A 79 -16.01 10.35 -10.84
CA TYR A 79 -15.95 8.95 -10.40
C TYR A 79 -16.46 8.72 -8.96
N ALA A 80 -16.75 9.79 -8.21
CA ALA A 80 -17.10 9.69 -6.79
C ALA A 80 -17.96 10.87 -6.34
N SER A 81 -19.10 10.59 -5.71
CA SER A 81 -19.99 11.60 -5.12
C SER A 81 -20.94 10.96 -4.11
N TRP A 82 -21.63 11.76 -3.31
CA TRP A 82 -22.70 11.28 -2.43
C TRP A 82 -23.86 10.64 -3.21
N ASP A 83 -24.14 11.12 -4.42
CA ASP A 83 -25.27 10.63 -5.24
C ASP A 83 -24.94 9.31 -5.95
N THR A 84 -23.72 9.18 -6.46
CA THR A 84 -23.25 7.97 -7.17
C THR A 84 -22.61 6.94 -6.24
N GLY A 85 -22.32 7.33 -5.01
CA GLY A 85 -21.54 6.56 -4.06
C GLY A 85 -20.04 6.57 -4.35
N TYR A 86 -19.31 5.86 -3.50
CA TYR A 86 -17.87 5.66 -3.60
C TYR A 86 -17.60 4.18 -3.90
N GLY A 87 -17.06 3.90 -5.07
CA GLY A 87 -16.83 2.55 -5.57
C GLY A 87 -15.51 1.95 -5.09
N ASP A 88 -15.34 0.66 -5.35
CA ASP A 88 -14.10 -0.05 -5.03
C ASP A 88 -13.05 0.08 -6.13
N LEU A 89 -11.81 0.18 -5.69
CA LEU A 89 -10.59 0.18 -6.49
C LEU A 89 -9.71 -0.98 -6.03
N LYS A 90 -9.01 -1.60 -6.99
CA LYS A 90 -7.90 -2.51 -6.69
C LYS A 90 -6.59 -1.73 -6.71
N ALA A 91 -5.87 -1.74 -5.60
CA ALA A 91 -4.50 -1.23 -5.52
C ALA A 91 -3.52 -2.41 -5.64
N VAL A 92 -2.87 -2.49 -6.80
CA VAL A 92 -1.85 -3.50 -7.12
C VAL A 92 -0.48 -2.93 -6.76
N PRO A 93 0.30 -3.58 -5.88
CA PRO A 93 1.60 -3.06 -5.47
C PRO A 93 2.64 -3.19 -6.59
N ASP A 94 3.44 -2.14 -6.79
CA ASP A 94 4.66 -2.22 -7.59
C ASP A 94 5.80 -2.77 -6.72
N MET A 95 6.10 -4.06 -6.91
CA MET A 95 7.13 -4.77 -6.15
C MET A 95 8.53 -4.18 -6.32
N THR A 96 8.81 -3.40 -7.37
CA THR A 96 10.10 -2.70 -7.53
C THR A 96 10.27 -1.54 -6.54
N THR A 97 9.18 -1.14 -5.89
CA THR A 97 9.16 -0.07 -4.87
C THR A 97 9.24 -0.59 -3.45
N LEU A 98 9.22 -1.91 -3.24
CA LEU A 98 9.29 -2.53 -1.92
C LEU A 98 10.61 -2.22 -1.21
N ARG A 99 10.55 -1.83 0.06
CA ARG A 99 11.70 -1.45 0.88
C ARG A 99 11.37 -1.57 2.36
N ARG A 100 12.38 -1.64 3.21
CA ARG A 100 12.16 -1.57 4.66
C ARG A 100 11.92 -0.12 5.11
N ILE A 101 11.07 0.10 6.10
CA ILE A 101 10.84 1.44 6.67
C ILE A 101 11.76 1.63 7.89
N PRO A 102 12.76 2.51 7.83
CA PRO A 102 13.80 2.56 8.88
C PRO A 102 13.36 3.24 10.18
N TRP A 103 12.22 3.94 10.19
CA TRP A 103 11.69 4.63 11.38
C TRP A 103 10.47 3.95 12.00
N LEU A 104 9.97 2.87 11.40
CA LEU A 104 8.88 2.06 11.95
C LEU A 104 9.40 0.66 12.26
N GLU A 105 9.17 0.21 13.49
CA GLU A 105 9.59 -1.12 13.93
C GLU A 105 8.93 -2.20 13.07
N LYS A 106 9.72 -3.20 12.66
CA LYS A 106 9.26 -4.40 11.92
C LYS A 106 8.33 -4.11 10.73
N THR A 107 8.57 -3.00 10.03
CA THR A 107 7.70 -2.54 8.94
C THR A 107 8.45 -2.42 7.62
N ALA A 108 7.80 -2.81 6.53
CA ALA A 108 8.20 -2.53 5.15
C ALA A 108 7.08 -1.80 4.38
#